data_AF-A0A2S5AZ32-F1
#
_entry.id   AF-A0A2S5AZ32-F1
#
_cell.length_a   1.000
_cell.length_b   1.000
_cell.length_c   1.000
_cell.angle_alpha   90.00
_cell.angle_beta   90.00
_cell.angle_gamma   90.00
#
_symmetry.space_group_name_H-M   'P 1'
#
loop_
_entity.id
_entity.type
_entity.pdbx_description
1 polymer ?
#
loop_
_entity_poly.entity_id
_entity_poly.type
_entity_poly.pdbx_seq_one_letter_code
_entity_poly.pdbx_strand_id
1 'polypeptide(L)' 'MANSMTEHSRRVRAETARRLNDKAIAEGRARRILMQLPADLADEFDAICAEMGVSRPQALKALCELYRAN' A
#
# COMPACT_ATOMS: atom_id res chain seq x y z
N MET A 1 -21.66 -14.68 -14.29
CA MET A 1 -20.62 -13.97 -13.50
C MET A 1 -20.64 -14.29 -11.99
N ALA A 2 -21.18 -15.44 -11.55
CA ALA A 2 -21.34 -15.76 -10.13
C ALA A 2 -20.09 -16.37 -9.45
N ASN A 3 -19.16 -16.94 -10.22
CA ASN A 3 -18.02 -17.70 -9.66
C ASN A 3 -16.93 -16.79 -9.04
N SER A 4 -16.91 -15.51 -9.44
CA SER A 4 -15.96 -14.49 -8.99
C SER A 4 -16.05 -14.18 -7.49
N MET A 5 -17.21 -14.35 -6.86
CA MET A 5 -17.44 -13.94 -5.46
C MET A 5 -17.33 -15.11 -4.47
N THR A 6 -17.06 -16.32 -4.97
CA THR A 6 -16.87 -17.52 -4.15
C THR A 6 -15.65 -17.39 -3.25
N GLU A 7 -15.69 -18.05 -2.09
CA GLU A 7 -14.57 -18.06 -1.14
C GLU A 7 -13.27 -18.58 -1.80
N HIS A 8 -13.39 -19.62 -2.62
CA HIS A 8 -12.28 -20.14 -3.40
C HIS A 8 -11.65 -19.08 -4.31
N SER A 9 -12.48 -18.33 -5.05
CA SER A 9 -11.98 -17.26 -5.93
C SER A 9 -11.32 -16.11 -5.16
N ARG A 10 -11.83 -15.77 -3.96
CA ARG A 10 -11.19 -14.79 -3.08
C ARG A 10 -9.81 -15.26 -2.61
N ARG A 11 -9.70 -16.53 -2.20
CA ARG A 11 -8.43 -17.14 -1.77
C ARG A 11 -7.39 -17.14 -2.90
N VAL A 12 -7.79 -17.55 -4.10
CA VAL A 12 -6.89 -17.58 -5.27
C VAL A 12 -6.36 -16.18 -5.61
N ARG A 13 -7.20 -15.14 -5.53
CA ARG A 13 -6.76 -13.75 -5.74
C ARG A 13 -5.78 -13.29 -4.67
N ALA A 14 -6.08 -13.55 -3.40
CA ALA A 14 -5.20 -13.18 -2.30
C ALA A 14 -3.82 -13.85 -2.42
N GLU A 15 -3.80 -15.14 -2.78
CA GLU A 15 -2.57 -15.89 -3.01
C GLU A 15 -1.77 -15.34 -4.20
N THR A 16 -2.46 -15.04 -5.31
CA THR A 16 -1.83 -14.46 -6.50
C THR A 16 -1.22 -13.10 -6.18
N ALA A 17 -1.95 -12.23 -5.47
CA ALA A 17 -1.47 -10.93 -5.04
C ALA A 17 -0.24 -11.06 -4.13
N ARG A 18 -0.25 -11.99 -3.17
CA ARG A 18 0.91 -12.28 -2.32
C ARG A 18 2.13 -12.70 -3.14
N ARG A 19 1.96 -13.65 -4.07
CA ARG A 19 3.05 -14.13 -4.92
C ARG A 19 3.64 -13.02 -5.80
N LEU A 20 2.80 -12.14 -6.35
CA LEU A 20 3.27 -10.99 -7.13
C LEU A 20 4.05 -10.00 -6.27
N ASN A 21 3.57 -9.72 -5.06
CA ASN A 21 4.26 -8.84 -4.11
C ASN A 21 5.62 -9.41 -3.70
N ASP A 22 5.69 -10.71 -3.37
CA ASP A 22 6.94 -11.37 -3.00
C ASP A 22 7.93 -11.39 -4.17
N LYS A 23 7.44 -11.60 -5.40
CA LYS A 23 8.25 -11.50 -6.63
C LYS A 23 8.81 -10.08 -6.82
N ALA A 24 7.99 -9.04 -6.65
CA ALA A 24 8.45 -7.65 -6.78
C ALA A 24 9.54 -7.30 -5.76
N ILE A 25 9.47 -7.85 -4.55
CA ILE A 25 10.50 -7.69 -3.52
C ILE A 25 11.78 -8.44 -3.91
N ALA A 26 11.66 -9.69 -4.36
CA ALA A 26 12.81 -10.50 -4.77
C ALA A 26 13.55 -9.90 -5.99
N GLU A 27 12.82 -9.28 -6.92
CA GLU A 27 13.38 -8.57 -8.08
C GLU A 27 13.96 -7.18 -7.71
N GLY A 28 13.92 -6.76 -6.44
CA GLY A 28 14.39 -5.45 -6.00
C GLY A 28 13.52 -4.27 -6.46
N ARG A 29 12.34 -4.54 -7.05
CA ARG A 29 11.39 -3.51 -7.54
C ARG A 29 10.56 -2.91 -6.42
N ALA A 30 10.46 -3.59 -5.28
CA ALA A 30 9.76 -3.11 -4.09
C ALA A 30 10.56 -3.43 -2.83
N ARG A 31 10.39 -2.59 -1.79
CA ARG A 31 10.96 -2.84 -0.45
C ARG A 31 9.89 -2.60 0.61
N ARG A 32 9.84 -3.49 1.61
CA ARG A 32 9.02 -3.28 2.81
C ARG A 32 9.76 -2.32 3.74
N ILE A 33 9.06 -1.26 4.17
CA ILE A 33 9.54 -0.32 5.19
C ILE A 33 8.66 -0.51 6.42
N LEU A 34 9.28 -0.88 7.53
CA LEU A 34 8.65 -0.88 8.85
C LEU A 34 9.03 0.43 9.52
N MET A 35 8.04 1.20 9.96
CA MET A 35 8.24 2.45 10.67
C MET A 35 7.34 2.51 11.90
N GLN A 36 7.84 3.16 12.94
CA GLN A 36 7.09 3.49 14.15
C GLN A 36 6.98 5.01 14.23
N LEU A 37 5.78 5.50 14.51
CA LEU A 37 5.46 6.90 14.64
C LEU A 37 4.75 7.13 15.98
N PRO A 38 4.85 8.33 16.58
CA PRO A 38 3.93 8.75 17.63
C PRO A 38 2.48 8.56 17.17
N ALA A 39 1.59 8.16 18.09
CA ALA A 39 0.21 7.84 17.76
C ALA A 39 -0.50 9.02 17.06
N ASP A 40 -0.39 10.23 17.64
CA ASP A 40 -1.05 11.42 17.11
C ASP A 40 -0.61 11.74 15.66
N LEU A 41 0.67 11.55 15.36
CA LEU A 41 1.21 11.78 14.02
C LEU A 41 0.76 10.70 13.03
N ALA A 42 0.62 9.45 13.48
CA ALA A 42 0.10 8.37 12.64
C ALA A 42 -1.37 8.62 12.30
N ASP A 43 -2.17 9.07 13.27
CA ASP A 43 -3.58 9.40 13.08
C ASP A 43 -3.76 10.59 12.12
N GLU A 44 -2.96 11.63 12.27
CA GLU A 44 -2.95 12.78 11.34
C GLU A 44 -2.58 12.35 9.92
N PHE A 45 -1.55 11.51 9.78
CA PHE A 45 -1.15 10.99 8.47
C PHE A 45 -2.26 10.16 7.81
N ASP A 46 -3.01 9.38 8.60
CA ASP A 46 -4.16 8.62 8.11
C ASP A 46 -5.31 9.52 7.67
N ALA A 47 -5.60 10.59 8.42
CA ALA A 47 -6.59 11.59 8.04
C ALA A 47 -6.23 12.24 6.69
N ILE A 48 -4.98 12.66 6.52
CA ILE A 48 -4.48 13.23 5.25
C ILE A 48 -4.62 12.21 4.10
N CYS A 49 -4.24 10.95 4.32
CA CYS A 49 -4.40 9.90 3.30
C CYS A 49 -5.87 9.71 2.90
N ALA A 50 -6.79 9.76 3.87
CA ALA A 50 -8.23 9.63 3.65
C ALA A 50 -8.79 10.84 2.88
N GLU A 51 -8.40 12.07 3.24
CA GLU A 51 -8.79 13.30 2.54
C GLU A 51 -8.32 13.32 1.09
N MET A 52 -7.09 12.84 0.84
CA MET A 52 -6.52 12.71 -0.50
C MET A 52 -7.10 11.52 -1.29
N GLY A 53 -7.78 10.57 -0.61
CA GLY A 53 -8.29 9.35 -1.23
C GLY A 53 -7.20 8.38 -1.71
N VAL A 54 -6.02 8.40 -1.09
CA VAL A 54 -4.86 7.59 -1.51
C VAL A 54 -4.38 6.66 -0.40
N SER A 55 -3.63 5.64 -0.79
CA SER A 55 -2.96 4.75 0.18
C SER A 55 -1.71 5.42 0.78
N ARG A 56 -1.33 5.03 2.01
CA ARG A 56 -0.11 5.53 2.68
C ARG A 56 1.16 5.54 1.80
N PRO A 57 1.47 4.49 1.01
CA PRO A 57 2.64 4.53 0.12
C PRO A 57 2.52 5.58 -1.01
N GLN A 58 1.30 5.86 -1.48
CA GLN A 58 1.07 6.90 -2.48
C GLN A 58 1.16 8.30 -1.88
N ALA A 59 0.65 8.51 -0.66
CA ALA A 59 0.86 9.76 0.07
C ALA A 59 2.36 10.01 0.32
N LEU A 60 3.11 8.97 0.71
CA LEU A 60 4.57 9.07 0.87
C LEU A 60 5.28 9.44 -0.43
N LYS A 61 4.85 8.85 -1.56
CA LYS A 61 5.37 9.20 -2.89
C LYS A 61 5.12 10.67 -3.20
N ALA A 62 3.89 11.16 -3.00
CA ALA A 62 3.53 12.55 -3.23
C ALA A 62 4.36 13.51 -2.36
N LEU A 63 4.62 13.14 -1.10
CA LEU A 63 5.46 13.92 -0.19
C LEU A 63 6.92 13.99 -0.68
N CYS A 64 7.48 12.87 -1.18
CA CYS A 64 8.81 12.88 -1.80
C CYS A 64 8.86 13.75 -3.06
N GLU A 65 7.84 13.70 -3.90
CA GLU A 65 7.74 14.53 -5.12
C GLU A 65 7.66 16.02 -4.76
N LEU A 66 6.82 16.39 -3.79
CA LEU A 66 6.70 17.76 -3.30
C LEU A 66 8.02 18.28 -2.72
N TYR A 67 8.71 17.48 -1.91
CA TYR A 67 10.01 17.87 -1.36
C TYR A 67 11.09 18.07 -2.44
N ARG A 68 11.04 17.29 -3.52
CA ARG A 68 12.01 17.39 -4.64
C ARG A 68 11.68 18.50 -5.64
N ALA A 69 10.44 18.96 -5.68
CA ALA A 69 10.00 20.04 -6.56
C ALA A 69 10.26 21.45 -5.98
N ASN A 70 10.48 21.52 -4.66
CA ASN A 70 10.99 22.71 -3.96
C ASN A 70 12.52 22.83 -4.10
#